data_AF-A0A943LCD5-F1
#
_entry.id   AF-A0A943LCD5-F1
#
_cell.length_a   1.000
_cell.length_b   1.000
_cell.length_c   1.000
_cell.angle_alpha   90.00
_cell.angle_beta   90.00
_cell.angle_gamma   90.00
#
_symmetry.space_group_name_H-M   'P 1'
#
loop_
_entity.id
_entity.type
_entity.pdbx_description
1 polymer ?
#
loop_
_entity_poly.entity_id
_entity_poly.type
_entity_poly.pdbx_seq_one_letter_code
_entity_poly.pdbx_strand_id
1 'polypeptide(L)'
;MELILLLCSSGVAGLFTYIYLDYLSLFDTERPEIKRMFSILFSLISIGIYLIIVYFVSFIPIYAILNTIISFVIAIIVIYILNKSLYVKMIKKFRYNMNKERENNKLNPFNEQHAIDTILQTANMFYIEKYKDDSKPIHQGILLHHQLTDDLDSIFVLEPTPIIKNDEKVIKEYYYQPKSTDEYYKIYSLKN
;
A
#
# COMPACT_ATOMS: atom_id res chain seq x y z
N MET A 1 -0.24 18.95 31.41
CA MET A 1 -1.11 19.02 30.20
C MET A 1 -0.29 19.09 28.92
N GLU A 2 0.74 19.94 28.83
CA GLU A 2 1.59 20.06 27.61
C GLU A 2 2.24 18.75 27.15
N LEU A 3 2.71 17.92 28.10
CA LEU A 3 3.27 16.59 27.81
C LEU A 3 2.26 15.62 27.19
N ILE A 4 0.98 15.71 27.55
CA ILE A 4 -0.09 14.88 26.97
C ILE A 4 -0.39 15.36 25.55
N LEU A 5 -0.42 16.68 25.35
CA LEU A 5 -0.63 17.28 24.04
C LEU A 5 0.52 16.96 23.08
N LEU A 6 1.76 16.97 23.57
CA LEU A 6 2.94 16.49 22.85
C LEU A 6 2.80 15.01 22.48
N LEU A 7 2.37 14.16 23.41
CA LEU A 7 2.18 12.72 23.18
C LEU A 7 1.09 12.44 22.13
N CYS A 8 -0.03 13.17 22.20
CA CYS A 8 -1.08 13.13 21.19
C CYS A 8 -0.53 13.54 19.82
N SER A 9 0.26 14.60 19.75
CA SER A 9 0.89 15.02 18.48
C SER A 9 1.87 13.97 17.93
N SER A 10 2.70 13.34 18.77
CA SER A 10 3.63 12.30 18.31
C SER A 10 2.92 11.02 17.88
N GLY A 11 1.82 10.64 18.54
CA GLY A 11 1.01 9.48 18.19
C GLY A 11 0.31 9.62 16.84
N VAL A 12 -0.12 10.84 16.51
CA VAL A 12 -0.68 11.18 15.19
C VAL A 12 0.45 11.34 14.15
N ALA A 13 1.71 11.55 14.55
CA ALA A 13 2.81 11.75 13.59
C ALA A 13 3.19 10.45 12.89
N GLY A 14 3.03 9.31 13.59
CA GLY A 14 3.10 7.99 12.96
C GLY A 14 2.01 7.78 11.89
N LEU A 15 0.80 8.31 12.11
CA LEU A 15 -0.26 8.33 11.09
C LEU A 15 0.15 9.16 9.88
N PHE A 16 0.78 10.33 10.09
CA PHE A 16 1.32 11.14 9.00
C PHE A 16 2.29 10.31 8.16
N THR A 17 3.23 9.59 8.75
CA THR A 17 4.16 8.75 7.98
C THR A 17 3.43 7.69 7.15
N TYR A 18 2.43 7.00 7.70
CA TYR A 18 1.67 5.99 6.94
C TYR A 18 0.84 6.58 5.80
N ILE A 19 0.06 7.64 6.08
CA ILE A 19 -0.80 8.29 5.07
C ILE A 19 0.05 9.00 4.02
N TYR A 20 1.17 9.59 4.43
CA TYR A 20 2.08 10.32 3.53
C TYR A 20 2.88 9.38 2.65
N LEU A 21 3.37 8.24 3.17
CA LEU A 21 4.00 7.20 2.36
C LEU A 21 3.01 6.60 1.36
N ASP A 22 1.77 6.35 1.78
CA ASP A 22 0.69 5.96 0.87
C ASP A 22 0.44 7.04 -0.18
N TYR A 23 0.30 8.30 0.24
CA TYR A 23 0.04 9.41 -0.66
C TYR A 23 1.18 9.63 -1.67
N LEU A 24 2.43 9.53 -1.24
CA LEU A 24 3.62 9.56 -2.11
C LEU A 24 3.57 8.43 -3.14
N SER A 25 3.22 7.21 -2.70
CA SER A 25 3.04 6.08 -3.61
C SER A 25 1.88 6.27 -4.60
N LEU A 26 0.89 7.10 -4.26
CA LEU A 26 -0.32 7.33 -5.05
C LEU A 26 -0.18 8.47 -6.07
N PHE A 27 0.61 9.50 -5.78
CA PHE A 27 0.63 10.73 -6.58
C PHE A 27 2.00 11.08 -7.17
N ASP A 28 3.05 10.31 -6.89
CA ASP A 28 4.42 10.41 -7.46
C ASP A 28 5.06 11.82 -7.41
N THR A 29 4.39 12.80 -6.80
CA THR A 29 4.74 14.21 -6.76
C THR A 29 4.29 14.83 -5.44
N GLU A 30 5.27 15.30 -4.65
CA GLU A 30 5.00 16.10 -3.47
C GLU A 30 4.57 17.51 -3.89
N ARG A 31 3.28 17.84 -3.72
CA ARG A 31 2.83 19.24 -3.82
C ARG A 31 2.82 19.89 -2.43
N PRO A 32 3.41 21.09 -2.27
CA PRO A 32 3.48 21.76 -0.97
C PRO A 32 2.10 22.07 -0.37
N GLU A 33 1.10 22.31 -1.21
CA GLU A 33 -0.31 22.51 -0.81
C GLU A 33 -0.88 21.29 -0.08
N ILE A 34 -0.52 20.10 -0.53
CA ILE A 34 -1.06 18.85 -0.01
C ILE A 34 -0.40 18.48 1.31
N LYS A 35 0.91 18.70 1.44
CA LYS A 35 1.61 18.63 2.73
C LYS A 35 1.00 19.57 3.77
N ARG A 36 0.61 20.78 3.35
CA ARG A 36 -0.08 21.76 4.21
C ARG A 36 -1.47 21.26 4.61
N MET A 37 -2.25 20.71 3.67
CA MET A 37 -3.57 20.14 3.94
C MET A 37 -3.48 18.98 4.96
N PHE A 38 -2.53 18.06 4.78
CA PHE A 38 -2.31 16.96 5.73
C PHE A 38 -1.87 17.45 7.11
N SER A 39 -1.01 18.48 7.17
CA SER A 39 -0.58 19.07 8.44
C SER A 39 -1.74 19.72 9.20
N ILE A 40 -2.68 20.36 8.49
CA ILE A 40 -3.89 20.95 9.09
C ILE A 40 -4.82 19.85 9.60
N LEU A 41 -5.08 18.82 8.80
CA LEU A 41 -5.90 17.67 9.18
C LEU A 41 -5.33 16.98 10.44
N PHE A 42 -4.02 16.79 10.48
CA PHE A 42 -3.27 16.25 11.60
C PHE A 42 -3.46 17.07 12.89
N SER A 43 -3.36 18.40 12.76
CA SER A 43 -3.53 19.30 13.91
C SER A 43 -4.94 19.19 14.48
N LEU A 44 -5.96 19.10 13.62
CA LEU A 44 -7.35 18.94 14.03
C LEU A 44 -7.60 17.61 14.73
N ILE A 45 -7.04 16.50 14.21
CA ILE A 45 -7.15 15.17 14.83
C ILE A 45 -6.48 15.16 16.21
N SER A 46 -5.28 15.76 16.31
CA SER A 46 -4.52 15.83 17.58
C SER A 46 -5.28 16.59 18.66
N ILE A 47 -5.88 17.74 18.29
CA ILE A 47 -6.73 18.54 19.19
C ILE A 47 -7.98 17.75 19.58
N GLY A 48 -8.61 17.04 18.64
CA GLY A 48 -9.78 16.21 18.89
C GLY A 48 -9.51 15.09 19.92
N ILE A 49 -8.39 14.37 19.76
CA ILE A 49 -7.98 13.33 20.71
C ILE A 49 -7.71 13.93 22.09
N TYR A 50 -7.04 15.07 22.15
CA TYR A 50 -6.78 15.77 23.41
C TYR A 50 -8.09 16.14 24.13
N LEU A 51 -9.07 16.72 23.42
CA LEU A 51 -10.37 17.05 23.99
C LEU A 51 -11.11 15.82 24.53
N ILE A 52 -11.06 14.70 23.82
CA ILE A 52 -11.66 13.43 24.26
C ILE A 52 -11.01 12.95 25.56
N ILE A 53 -9.68 12.97 25.66
CA ILE A 53 -8.96 12.55 26.87
C ILE A 53 -9.35 13.44 28.05
N VAL A 54 -9.32 14.77 27.88
CA VAL A 54 -9.70 15.73 28.93
C VAL A 54 -11.14 15.51 29.38
N TYR A 55 -12.06 15.26 28.45
CA TYR A 55 -13.45 14.95 28.76
C TYR A 55 -13.59 13.69 29.63
N PHE A 56 -12.96 12.56 29.26
CA PHE A 56 -13.03 11.32 30.05
C PHE A 56 -12.41 11.45 31.44
N VAL A 57 -11.30 12.16 31.54
CA VAL A 57 -10.57 12.40 32.78
C VAL A 57 -11.37 13.29 33.74
N SER A 58 -12.23 14.18 33.21
CA SER A 58 -13.09 15.04 34.03
C SER A 58 -14.12 14.29 34.89
N PHE A 59 -14.45 13.05 34.53
CA PHE A 59 -15.40 12.20 35.29
C PHE A 59 -14.77 11.49 36.49
N ILE A 60 -13.46 11.59 36.69
CA ILE A 60 -12.74 10.89 37.74
C ILE A 60 -12.27 11.91 38.80
N PRO A 61 -12.98 12.08 39.91
CA PRO A 61 -12.64 13.09 40.92
C PRO A 61 -11.47 12.60 41.79
N ILE A 62 -10.25 12.88 41.33
CA ILE A 62 -9.01 12.53 42.06
C ILE A 62 -8.09 13.76 42.14
N TYR A 63 -7.18 13.77 43.12
CA TYR A 63 -6.05 14.70 43.22
C TYR A 63 -5.34 14.91 41.86
N ALA A 64 -5.00 16.17 41.58
CA ALA A 64 -4.50 16.63 40.28
C ALA A 64 -3.31 15.84 39.71
N ILE A 65 -2.41 15.35 40.58
CA ILE A 65 -1.24 14.55 40.18
C ILE A 65 -1.67 13.17 39.65
N LEU A 66 -2.55 12.47 40.37
CA LEU A 66 -3.05 11.17 39.92
C LEU A 66 -3.86 11.32 38.63
N ASN A 67 -4.61 12.41 38.52
CA ASN A 67 -5.39 12.71 37.33
C ASN A 67 -4.51 12.86 36.08
N THR A 68 -3.33 13.48 36.24
CA THR A 68 -2.34 13.64 35.17
C THR A 68 -1.72 12.29 34.75
N ILE A 69 -1.40 11.43 35.73
CA ILE A 69 -0.86 10.08 35.46
C ILE A 69 -1.89 9.22 34.72
N ILE A 70 -3.15 9.24 35.18
CA ILE A 70 -4.24 8.50 34.54
C ILE A 70 -4.47 9.00 33.11
N SER A 71 -4.49 10.32 32.91
CA SER A 71 -4.61 10.93 31.57
C SER A 71 -3.51 10.48 30.62
N PHE A 72 -2.27 10.38 31.12
CA PHE A 72 -1.12 9.95 30.33
C PHE A 72 -1.25 8.48 29.89
N VAL A 73 -1.64 7.59 30.81
CA VAL A 73 -1.86 6.17 30.49
C VAL A 73 -3.01 6.01 29.49
N ILE A 74 -4.11 6.73 29.68
CA ILE A 74 -5.25 6.74 28.75
C ILE A 74 -4.80 7.23 27.36
N ALA A 75 -3.98 8.30 27.28
CA ALA A 75 -3.47 8.81 26.02
C ALA A 75 -2.66 7.74 25.26
N ILE A 76 -1.77 7.01 25.94
CA ILE A 76 -1.00 5.90 25.34
C ILE A 76 -1.93 4.83 24.79
N ILE A 77 -2.93 4.40 25.58
CA ILE A 77 -3.88 3.36 25.17
C ILE A 77 -4.68 3.81 23.95
N VAL A 78 -5.19 5.05 23.95
CA VAL A 78 -5.95 5.63 22.84
C VAL A 78 -5.08 5.68 21.59
N ILE A 79 -3.85 6.21 21.68
CA ILE A 79 -2.91 6.28 20.55
C ILE A 79 -2.63 4.88 20.00
N TYR A 80 -2.42 3.89 20.87
CA TYR A 80 -2.16 2.51 20.46
C TYR A 80 -3.36 1.91 19.72
N ILE A 81 -4.59 2.07 20.23
CA ILE A 81 -5.82 1.56 19.59
C ILE A 81 -6.05 2.23 18.23
N LEU A 82 -5.86 3.55 18.18
CA LEU A 82 -6.01 4.32 16.95
C LEU A 82 -5.02 3.82 15.87
N ASN A 83 -3.74 3.70 16.21
CA ASN A 83 -2.70 3.25 15.28
C ASN A 83 -2.87 1.79 14.85
N LYS A 84 -3.14 0.88 15.79
CA LYS A 84 -3.23 -0.56 15.48
C LYS A 84 -4.48 -0.93 14.69
N SER A 85 -5.59 -0.23 14.89
CA SER A 85 -6.90 -0.69 14.42
C SER A 85 -7.66 0.37 13.64
N LEU A 86 -7.96 1.51 14.25
CA LEU A 86 -8.90 2.48 13.69
C LEU A 86 -8.37 3.05 12.37
N TYR A 87 -7.11 3.49 12.37
CA TYR A 87 -6.47 4.10 11.22
C TYR A 87 -6.28 3.11 10.07
N VAL A 88 -5.82 1.90 10.36
CA VAL A 88 -5.69 0.82 9.35
C VAL A 88 -7.03 0.56 8.66
N LYS A 89 -8.13 0.47 9.42
CA LYS A 89 -9.47 0.26 8.86
C LYS A 89 -9.93 1.44 8.01
N MET A 90 -9.68 2.66 8.46
CA MET A 90 -10.05 3.87 7.71
C MET A 90 -9.30 3.96 6.37
N ILE A 91 -8.00 3.68 6.35
CA ILE A 91 -7.18 3.69 5.13
C ILE A 91 -7.68 2.63 4.15
N LYS A 92 -7.93 1.40 4.61
CA LYS A 92 -8.48 0.32 3.76
C LYS A 92 -9.82 0.71 3.13
N LYS A 93 -10.71 1.33 3.92
CA LYS A 93 -12.00 1.83 3.41
C LYS A 93 -11.84 2.96 2.41
N PHE A 94 -10.91 3.89 2.65
CA PHE A 94 -10.61 4.98 1.73
C PHE A 94 -10.09 4.44 0.39
N ARG A 95 -9.12 3.51 0.41
CA ARG A 95 -8.62 2.84 -0.80
C ARG A 95 -9.71 2.11 -1.56
N TYR A 96 -10.56 1.36 -0.86
CA TYR A 96 -11.68 0.66 -1.50
C TYR A 96 -12.59 1.61 -2.27
N ASN A 97 -12.97 2.74 -1.67
CA ASN A 97 -13.80 3.75 -2.34
C ASN A 97 -13.09 4.37 -3.54
N MET A 98 -11.80 4.68 -3.40
CA MET A 98 -10.99 5.27 -4.47
C MET A 98 -10.81 4.31 -5.65
N ASN A 99 -10.56 3.02 -5.39
CA ASN A 99 -10.47 2.00 -6.44
C ASN A 99 -11.81 1.82 -7.16
N LYS A 100 -12.93 1.89 -6.45
CA LYS A 100 -14.26 1.87 -7.07
C LYS A 100 -14.47 3.04 -8.04
N GLU A 101 -14.06 4.26 -7.66
CA GLU A 101 -14.11 5.39 -8.59
C GLU A 101 -13.16 5.23 -9.77
N ARG A 102 -11.98 4.66 -9.56
CA ARG A 102 -11.02 4.40 -10.64
C ARG A 102 -11.55 3.37 -11.63
N GLU A 103 -12.13 2.28 -11.15
CA GLU A 103 -12.80 1.28 -11.99
C GLU A 103 -13.93 1.91 -12.82
N ASN A 104 -14.77 2.75 -12.20
CA ASN A 104 -15.82 3.49 -12.91
C ASN A 104 -15.24 4.39 -14.02
N ASN A 105 -14.04 4.96 -13.79
CA ASN A 105 -13.31 5.79 -14.74
C ASN A 105 -12.37 5.00 -15.67
N LYS A 106 -12.41 3.65 -15.65
CA LYS A 106 -11.52 2.77 -16.42
C LYS A 106 -10.03 2.99 -16.15
N LEU A 107 -9.70 3.38 -14.93
CA LEU A 107 -8.33 3.54 -14.43
C LEU A 107 -7.92 2.29 -13.63
N ASN A 108 -6.63 1.95 -13.68
CA ASN A 108 -6.09 0.81 -12.91
C ASN A 108 -6.26 1.03 -11.40
N PRO A 109 -6.68 0.03 -10.61
CA PRO A 109 -6.79 0.17 -9.17
C PRO A 109 -5.41 0.43 -8.54
N PHE A 110 -5.41 1.16 -7.43
CA PHE A 110 -4.24 1.26 -6.58
C PHE A 110 -4.07 -0.04 -5.81
N ASN A 111 -2.89 -0.64 -5.93
CA ASN A 111 -2.61 -1.96 -5.43
C ASN A 111 -1.58 -1.88 -4.29
N GLU A 112 -1.75 -2.70 -3.24
CA GLU A 112 -0.78 -2.80 -2.14
C GLU A 112 0.46 -3.62 -2.52
N GLN A 113 0.33 -4.41 -3.60
CA GLN A 113 1.35 -5.31 -4.13
C GLN A 113 1.81 -4.83 -5.50
N HIS A 114 2.96 -5.30 -5.98
CA HIS A 114 3.42 -4.94 -7.32
C HIS A 114 2.37 -5.40 -8.35
N ALA A 115 2.20 -4.61 -9.42
CA ALA A 115 1.19 -4.92 -10.44
C ALA A 115 1.34 -6.33 -11.01
N ILE A 116 2.58 -6.84 -11.07
CA ILE A 116 2.86 -8.20 -11.51
C ILE A 116 2.32 -9.26 -10.54
N ASP A 117 2.37 -9.03 -9.23
CA ASP A 117 1.88 -9.98 -8.22
C ASP A 117 0.40 -10.26 -8.43
N THR A 118 -0.37 -9.23 -8.77
CA THR A 118 -1.80 -9.42 -9.09
C THR A 118 -2.05 -10.23 -10.35
N ILE A 119 -1.14 -10.20 -11.32
CA ILE A 119 -1.23 -11.04 -12.51
C ILE A 119 -0.88 -12.48 -12.14
N LEU A 120 0.22 -12.67 -11.41
CA LEU A 120 0.76 -13.97 -11.01
C LEU A 120 -0.10 -14.71 -9.97
N GLN A 121 -1.08 -14.05 -9.36
CA GLN A 121 -2.07 -14.70 -8.48
C GLN A 121 -3.31 -15.22 -9.22
N THR A 122 -3.47 -14.91 -10.51
CA THR A 122 -4.69 -15.29 -11.27
C THR A 122 -4.74 -16.77 -11.67
N ALA A 123 -3.60 -17.48 -11.64
CA ALA A 123 -3.51 -18.88 -12.02
C ALA A 123 -2.43 -19.60 -11.21
N ASN A 124 -2.43 -20.93 -11.27
CA ASN A 124 -1.46 -21.77 -10.57
C ASN A 124 -0.14 -21.91 -11.34
N MET A 125 -0.15 -21.70 -12.65
CA MET A 125 1.01 -21.92 -13.51
C MET A 125 1.05 -20.86 -14.61
N PHE A 126 2.24 -20.29 -14.80
CA PHE A 126 2.50 -19.31 -15.84
C PHE A 126 3.64 -19.79 -16.72
N TYR A 127 3.45 -19.64 -18.02
CA TYR A 127 4.52 -19.75 -19.01
C TYR A 127 4.93 -18.34 -19.42
N ILE A 128 6.22 -18.05 -19.45
CA ILE A 128 6.75 -16.72 -19.77
C ILE A 128 7.71 -16.83 -20.93
N GLU A 129 7.60 -15.88 -21.84
CA GLU A 129 8.50 -15.68 -22.96
C GLU A 129 9.07 -14.27 -22.91
N LYS A 130 10.40 -14.16 -22.88
CA LYS A 130 11.14 -12.91 -22.92
C LYS A 130 11.57 -12.60 -24.34
N TYR A 131 11.29 -11.39 -24.79
CA TYR A 131 11.60 -10.88 -26.12
C TYR A 131 12.45 -9.61 -26.02
N LYS A 132 13.26 -9.38 -27.05
CA LYS A 132 13.92 -8.09 -27.33
C LYS A 132 13.55 -7.59 -28.72
N ASP A 133 13.29 -8.51 -29.65
CA ASP A 133 12.78 -8.28 -31.01
C ASP A 133 11.65 -9.28 -31.33
N ASP A 134 10.79 -8.94 -32.29
CA ASP A 134 9.56 -9.68 -32.66
C ASP A 134 9.77 -11.09 -33.25
N SER A 135 11.01 -11.53 -33.42
CA SER A 135 11.29 -12.73 -34.21
C SER A 135 11.27 -14.03 -33.40
N LYS A 136 11.91 -14.08 -32.22
CA LYS A 136 11.95 -15.27 -31.35
C LYS A 136 12.18 -14.89 -29.87
N PRO A 137 11.63 -15.66 -28.91
CA PRO A 137 11.94 -15.46 -27.50
C PRO A 137 13.41 -15.76 -27.22
N ILE A 138 14.05 -14.89 -26.45
CA ILE A 138 15.44 -15.02 -25.97
C ILE A 138 15.50 -16.03 -24.83
N HIS A 139 14.51 -15.98 -23.96
CA HIS A 139 14.41 -16.85 -22.80
C HIS A 139 12.95 -17.19 -22.57
N GLN A 140 12.67 -18.44 -22.20
CA GLN A 140 11.31 -18.89 -22.04
C GLN A 140 11.24 -20.07 -21.08
N GLY A 141 10.11 -20.23 -20.42
CA GLY A 141 9.96 -21.31 -19.46
C GLY A 141 8.74 -21.17 -18.56
N ILE A 142 8.53 -22.17 -17.73
CA ILE A 142 7.53 -22.10 -16.67
C ILE A 142 8.07 -21.20 -15.57
N LEU A 143 7.24 -20.29 -15.07
CA LEU A 143 7.59 -19.40 -13.97
C LEU A 143 7.77 -20.22 -12.69
N LEU A 144 8.95 -20.10 -12.07
CA LEU A 144 9.19 -20.60 -10.71
C LEU A 144 8.83 -19.52 -9.70
N HIS A 145 9.46 -18.36 -9.84
CA HIS A 145 9.22 -17.16 -9.04
C HIS A 145 9.73 -15.94 -9.78
N HIS A 146 9.42 -14.75 -9.26
CA HIS A 146 9.94 -13.49 -9.77
C HIS A 146 10.68 -12.76 -8.65
N GLN A 147 11.55 -11.83 -9.03
CA GLN A 147 12.35 -11.00 -8.14
C GLN A 147 12.23 -9.55 -8.61
N LEU A 148 12.43 -8.62 -7.67
CA LEU A 148 12.44 -7.20 -7.98
C LEU A 148 13.89 -6.73 -8.11
N THR A 149 14.13 -5.90 -9.12
CA THR A 149 15.37 -5.14 -9.27
C THR A 149 15.40 -3.94 -8.32
N ASP A 150 16.55 -3.27 -8.25
CA ASP A 150 16.72 -2.03 -7.49
C ASP A 150 15.78 -0.91 -8.00
N ASP A 151 15.40 -0.94 -9.28
CA ASP A 151 14.44 -0.02 -9.91
C ASP A 151 12.98 -0.46 -9.73
N LEU A 152 12.71 -1.47 -8.90
CA LEU A 152 11.40 -2.07 -8.64
C LEU A 152 10.74 -2.75 -9.85
N ASP A 153 11.50 -2.98 -10.92
CA ASP A 153 11.05 -3.78 -12.07
C ASP A 153 11.17 -5.27 -11.75
N SER A 154 10.18 -6.05 -12.20
CA SER A 154 10.12 -7.49 -12.04
C SER A 154 10.99 -8.25 -13.05
N ILE A 155 11.84 -9.13 -12.55
CA ILE A 155 12.59 -10.13 -13.32
C ILE A 155 12.05 -11.52 -12.98
N PHE A 156 11.81 -12.33 -14.00
CA PHE A 156 11.26 -13.68 -13.84
C PHE A 156 12.35 -14.73 -13.86
N VAL A 157 12.30 -15.65 -12.89
CA VAL A 157 13.14 -16.84 -12.84
C VAL A 157 12.33 -18.00 -13.42
N LEU A 158 12.82 -18.54 -14.54
CA LEU A 158 12.10 -19.53 -15.33
C LEU A 158 12.78 -20.90 -15.28
N GLU A 159 11.99 -21.96 -15.26
CA GLU A 159 12.43 -23.31 -15.60
C GLU A 159 12.41 -23.45 -17.14
N PRO A 160 13.57 -23.60 -17.80
CA PRO A 160 13.64 -23.61 -19.27
C PRO A 160 12.74 -24.67 -19.88
N THR A 161 11.80 -24.25 -20.71
CA THR A 161 10.79 -25.13 -21.31
C THR A 161 10.67 -24.84 -22.81
N PRO A 162 10.42 -25.83 -23.70
CA PRO A 162 10.15 -25.57 -25.11
C PRO A 162 8.95 -24.64 -25.34
N ILE A 163 8.87 -23.99 -26.51
CA ILE A 163 7.75 -23.10 -26.85
C ILE A 163 6.45 -23.90 -26.85
N ILE A 164 5.56 -23.55 -25.92
CA ILE A 164 4.22 -24.14 -25.86
C ILE A 164 3.35 -23.41 -26.89
N LYS A 165 3.33 -23.90 -28.13
CA LYS A 165 2.52 -23.34 -29.23
C LYS A 165 1.03 -23.71 -29.16
N ASN A 166 0.56 -24.21 -28.03
CA ASN A 166 -0.78 -24.78 -27.95
C ASN A 166 -1.73 -23.82 -27.24
N ASP A 167 -2.33 -22.93 -28.03
CA ASP A 167 -3.27 -21.89 -27.59
C ASP A 167 -4.46 -22.45 -26.79
N GLU A 168 -4.79 -23.74 -26.97
CA GLU A 168 -5.90 -24.42 -26.27
C GLU A 168 -5.71 -24.50 -24.74
N LYS A 169 -4.49 -24.35 -24.23
CA LYS A 169 -4.19 -24.35 -22.78
C LYS A 169 -4.07 -22.96 -22.18
N VAL A 170 -4.07 -21.90 -22.99
CA VAL A 170 -3.88 -20.53 -22.53
C VAL A 170 -5.22 -19.94 -22.11
N ILE A 171 -5.32 -19.53 -20.85
CA ILE A 171 -6.52 -18.85 -20.33
C ILE A 171 -6.50 -17.37 -20.73
N LYS A 172 -5.33 -16.74 -20.57
CA LYS A 172 -5.16 -15.30 -20.73
C LYS A 172 -3.69 -14.97 -20.96
N GLU A 173 -3.49 -13.88 -21.71
CA GLU A 173 -2.18 -13.34 -22.04
C GLU A 173 -2.01 -11.97 -21.40
N TYR A 174 -0.81 -11.71 -20.93
CA TYR A 174 -0.40 -10.44 -20.36
C TYR A 174 0.93 -10.01 -20.97
N TYR A 175 1.12 -8.70 -21.06
CA TYR A 175 2.34 -8.09 -21.57
C TYR A 175 2.96 -7.27 -20.45
N TYR A 176 4.26 -7.44 -20.22
CA TYR A 176 5.01 -6.69 -19.22
C TYR A 176 6.32 -6.19 -19.82
N GLN A 177 6.58 -4.89 -19.69
CA GLN A 177 7.82 -4.26 -20.15
C GLN A 177 8.45 -3.54 -18.96
N PRO A 178 9.67 -3.92 -18.52
CA PRO A 178 10.45 -3.15 -17.57
C PRO A 178 10.71 -1.73 -18.07
N LYS A 179 10.83 -0.76 -17.16
CA LYS A 179 11.02 0.66 -17.54
C LYS A 179 12.38 0.93 -18.16
N SER A 180 13.41 0.19 -17.75
CA SER A 180 14.81 0.46 -18.10
C SER A 180 15.35 -0.44 -19.22
N THR A 181 14.49 -1.19 -19.93
CA THR A 181 14.93 -2.07 -21.02
C THR A 181 14.00 -2.02 -22.24
N ASP A 182 14.58 -2.30 -23.42
CA ASP A 182 13.82 -2.53 -24.66
C ASP A 182 13.21 -3.94 -24.72
N GLU A 183 13.35 -4.71 -23.64
CA GLU A 183 12.88 -6.09 -23.57
C GLU A 183 11.45 -6.12 -23.03
N TYR A 184 10.65 -7.07 -23.51
CA TYR A 184 9.31 -7.28 -22.98
C TYR A 184 9.05 -8.77 -22.74
N TYR A 185 8.08 -9.04 -21.88
CA TYR A 185 7.67 -10.36 -21.48
C TYR A 185 6.23 -10.58 -21.91
N LYS A 186 5.98 -11.71 -22.59
CA LYS A 186 4.65 -12.27 -22.73
C LYS A 186 4.44 -13.30 -21.64
N ILE A 187 3.35 -13.15 -20.89
CA ILE A 187 3.03 -13.98 -19.74
C ILE A 187 1.70 -14.67 -20.01
N TYR A 188 1.73 -15.99 -20.04
CA TYR A 188 0.62 -16.86 -20.38
C TYR A 188 0.15 -17.58 -19.13
N SER A 189 -1.08 -17.34 -18.68
CA SER A 189 -1.69 -18.16 -17.63
C SER A 189 -2.19 -19.47 -18.23
N LEU A 190 -1.77 -20.60 -17.69
CA LEU A 190 -2.13 -21.93 -18.20
C LEU A 190 -3.30 -22.53 -17.42
N LYS A 191 -4.16 -23.30 -18.11
CA LYS A 191 -5.07 -24.25 -17.46
C LYS A 191 -4.24 -25.38 -16.84
N ASN A 192 -4.57 -25.72 -15.59
CA ASN A 192 -4.14 -26.99 -14.99
C ASN A 192 -4.59 -28.17 -15.84
#